data_AF-A0A2E7JM07-F1
#
_entry.id   AF-A0A2E7JM07-F1
#
_cell.length_a   1.000
_cell.length_b   1.000
_cell.length_c   1.000
_cell.angle_alpha   90.00
_cell.angle_beta   90.00
_cell.angle_gamma   90.00
#
_symmetry.space_group_name_H-M   'P 1'
#
loop_
_entity.id
_entity.type
_entity.pdbx_description
1 polymer ?
#
loop_
_entity_poly.entity_id
_entity_poly.type
_entity_poly.pdbx_seq_one_letter_code
_entity_poly.pdbx_strand_id
1 'polypeptide(L)'
;DVEHNGAGIHVIPEGPRMVEEIMLNEHDGLTRFENWRNINELAPSIEVTGEAGDFVLMHHMMPHGASRNKNPSPRIAQFTRLYRLSEAEAREAPGPHHPLAPGAEVALTELGRKLFRLAPWID
;
A
#
# COMPACT_ATOMS: atom_id res chain seq x y z
N ASP A 1 12.75 -1.54 13.56
CA ASP A 1 12.41 -2.91 13.17
C ASP A 1 10.93 -3.18 13.38
N VAL A 2 10.41 -4.21 12.72
CA VAL A 2 9.07 -4.75 12.94
C VAL A 2 9.27 -6.15 13.52
N GLU A 3 9.24 -6.24 14.85
CA GLU A 3 9.42 -7.48 15.59
C GLU A 3 8.12 -8.30 15.63
N HIS A 4 8.22 -9.58 15.99
CA HIS A 4 7.05 -10.42 16.27
C HIS A 4 6.16 -9.81 17.36
N ASN A 5 4.84 -9.81 17.12
CA ASN A 5 3.85 -9.09 17.93
C ASN A 5 4.07 -7.57 18.04
N GLY A 6 4.99 -7.00 17.25
CA GLY A 6 5.36 -5.59 17.23
C GLY A 6 4.47 -4.74 16.33
N ALA A 7 3.19 -5.10 16.19
CA ALA A 7 2.27 -4.53 15.21
C ALA A 7 2.72 -4.75 13.76
N GLY A 8 3.19 -5.94 13.38
CA GLY A 8 3.40 -6.26 11.97
C GLY A 8 2.10 -6.21 11.17
N ILE A 9 2.22 -6.06 9.85
CA ILE A 9 1.04 -6.20 8.97
C ILE A 9 0.81 -7.70 8.80
N HIS A 10 -0.37 -8.16 9.17
CA HIS A 10 -0.81 -9.50 8.83
C HIS A 10 -1.25 -9.53 7.38
N VAL A 11 -0.82 -10.54 6.65
CA VAL A 11 -1.23 -10.80 5.26
C VAL A 11 -1.71 -12.25 5.12
N ILE A 12 -2.52 -12.51 4.11
CA ILE A 12 -2.95 -13.87 3.77
C ILE A 12 -2.19 -14.34 2.53
N PRO A 13 -1.33 -15.38 2.64
CA PRO A 13 -0.68 -15.98 1.47
C PRO A 13 -1.73 -16.40 0.42
N GLU A 14 -1.43 -16.17 -0.88
CA GLU A 14 -2.37 -16.34 -2.00
C GLU A 14 -3.64 -15.47 -1.93
N GLY A 15 -3.74 -14.56 -0.96
CA GLY A 15 -4.94 -13.77 -0.71
C GLY A 15 -5.47 -12.99 -1.92
N PRO A 16 -4.65 -12.38 -2.80
CA PRO A 16 -5.17 -11.72 -4.00
C PRO A 16 -5.97 -12.66 -4.92
N ARG A 17 -5.58 -13.93 -5.05
CA ARG A 17 -6.32 -14.92 -5.85
C ARG A 17 -7.64 -15.30 -5.18
N MET A 18 -7.64 -15.44 -3.86
CA MET A 18 -8.87 -15.70 -3.10
C MET A 18 -9.86 -14.54 -3.25
N VAL A 19 -9.37 -13.30 -3.15
CA VAL A 19 -10.18 -12.09 -3.34
C VAL A 19 -10.74 -12.04 -4.77
N GLU A 20 -9.93 -12.32 -5.78
CA GLU A 20 -10.38 -12.41 -7.18
C GLU A 20 -11.48 -13.48 -7.35
N GLU A 21 -11.28 -14.68 -6.82
CA GLU A 21 -12.26 -15.77 -6.89
C GLU A 21 -13.59 -15.38 -6.23
N ILE A 22 -13.55 -14.76 -5.04
CA ILE A 22 -14.75 -14.29 -4.34
C ILE A 22 -15.44 -13.18 -5.14
N MET A 23 -14.68 -12.20 -5.62
CA MET A 23 -15.23 -11.09 -6.41
C MET A 23 -15.95 -11.55 -7.68
N LEU A 24 -15.45 -12.61 -8.32
CA LEU A 24 -16.01 -13.13 -9.57
C LEU A 24 -17.17 -14.09 -9.37
N ASN A 25 -17.25 -14.78 -8.23
CA ASN A 25 -18.19 -15.89 -8.04
C ASN A 25 -19.26 -15.66 -6.97
N GLU A 26 -19.11 -14.68 -6.09
CA GLU A 26 -20.06 -14.43 -5.00
C GLU A 26 -20.94 -13.20 -5.27
N HIS A 27 -22.22 -13.28 -4.84
CA HIS A 27 -23.22 -12.24 -5.09
C HIS A 27 -22.83 -10.87 -4.51
N ASP A 28 -22.11 -10.84 -3.39
CA ASP A 28 -21.64 -9.63 -2.72
C ASP A 28 -20.13 -9.42 -2.88
N GLY A 29 -19.43 -10.21 -3.71
CA GLY A 29 -17.96 -10.24 -3.76
C GLY A 29 -17.30 -8.88 -4.02
N LEU A 30 -17.92 -8.01 -4.82
CA LEU A 30 -17.41 -6.65 -5.10
C LEU A 30 -17.45 -5.71 -3.89
N THR A 31 -18.43 -5.85 -3.01
CA THR A 31 -18.63 -4.97 -1.85
C THR A 31 -18.19 -5.60 -0.53
N ARG A 32 -18.03 -6.93 -0.51
CA ARG A 32 -17.60 -7.73 0.65
C ARG A 32 -16.29 -7.24 1.26
N PHE A 33 -15.42 -6.66 0.45
CA PHE A 33 -14.10 -6.18 0.86
C PHE A 33 -14.01 -4.65 1.03
N GLU A 34 -15.12 -3.92 1.09
CA GLU A 34 -15.06 -2.47 1.32
C GLU A 34 -14.71 -2.11 2.78
N ASN A 35 -15.00 -3.02 3.73
CA ASN A 35 -14.91 -2.76 5.17
C ASN A 35 -14.05 -3.79 5.94
N TRP A 36 -12.85 -4.08 5.43
CA TRP A 36 -11.88 -5.02 6.02
C TRP A 36 -11.73 -4.87 7.55
N ARG A 37 -12.39 -5.75 8.32
CA ARG A 37 -12.23 -5.81 9.78
C ARG A 37 -11.86 -7.19 10.32
N ASN A 38 -12.10 -8.27 9.57
CA ASN A 38 -11.85 -9.63 10.04
C ASN A 38 -11.22 -10.54 8.96
N ILE A 39 -9.97 -10.25 8.59
CA ILE A 39 -9.24 -11.06 7.59
C ILE A 39 -9.09 -12.53 8.00
N ASN A 40 -9.07 -12.83 9.30
CA ASN A 40 -8.83 -14.18 9.81
C ASN A 40 -9.96 -15.17 9.51
N GLU A 41 -11.15 -14.69 9.12
CA GLU A 41 -12.24 -15.56 8.66
C GLU A 41 -11.99 -16.12 7.25
N LEU A 42 -11.13 -15.45 6.47
CA LEU A 42 -10.81 -15.86 5.10
C LEU A 42 -9.78 -17.01 5.10
N ALA A 43 -8.69 -16.85 5.85
CA ALA A 43 -7.64 -17.85 6.01
C ALA A 43 -6.68 -17.44 7.16
N PRO A 44 -5.83 -18.37 7.65
CA PRO A 44 -4.75 -18.01 8.55
C PRO A 44 -3.84 -16.94 7.95
N SER A 45 -3.61 -15.88 8.71
CA SER A 45 -2.70 -14.80 8.31
C SER A 45 -1.29 -15.01 8.87
N ILE A 46 -0.30 -14.45 8.20
CA ILE A 46 1.09 -14.39 8.65
C ILE A 46 1.45 -12.95 8.99
N GLU A 47 2.12 -12.75 10.13
CA GLU A 47 2.65 -11.43 10.50
C GLU A 47 3.95 -11.17 9.73
N VAL A 48 3.97 -10.08 8.96
CA VAL A 48 5.18 -9.64 8.28
C VAL A 48 6.07 -8.88 9.27
N THR A 49 7.28 -9.38 9.43
CA THR A 49 8.35 -8.84 10.30
C THR A 49 9.58 -8.52 9.45
N GLY A 50 10.49 -7.71 9.98
CA GLY A 50 11.71 -7.30 9.27
C GLY A 50 12.50 -6.23 10.01
N GLU A 51 13.68 -5.93 9.48
CA GLU A 51 14.59 -4.91 10.03
C GLU A 51 14.40 -3.56 9.33
N ALA A 52 14.91 -2.48 9.95
CA ALA A 52 14.91 -1.17 9.33
C ALA A 52 15.69 -1.18 8.00
N GLY A 53 14.99 -0.87 6.90
CA GLY A 53 15.53 -0.93 5.54
C GLY A 53 14.87 -2.00 4.68
N ASP A 54 14.26 -3.00 5.30
CA ASP A 54 13.41 -3.97 4.60
C ASP A 54 12.14 -3.28 4.10
N PHE A 55 11.68 -3.71 2.93
CA PHE A 55 10.39 -3.29 2.39
C PHE A 55 9.62 -4.47 1.82
N VAL A 56 8.30 -4.33 1.82
CA VAL A 56 7.36 -5.33 1.32
C VAL A 56 6.60 -4.70 0.18
N LEU A 57 6.66 -5.33 -1.00
CA LEU A 57 5.79 -5.00 -2.11
C LEU A 57 4.51 -5.83 -1.98
N MET A 58 3.40 -5.14 -1.76
CA MET A 58 2.11 -5.77 -1.52
C MET A 58 1.14 -5.41 -2.64
N HIS A 59 0.51 -6.43 -3.22
CA HIS A 59 -0.55 -6.22 -4.21
C HIS A 59 -1.76 -5.52 -3.57
N HIS A 60 -2.42 -4.62 -4.29
CA HIS A 60 -3.53 -3.83 -3.73
C HIS A 60 -4.74 -4.66 -3.27
N MET A 61 -4.92 -5.85 -3.86
CA MET A 61 -5.96 -6.83 -3.46
C MET A 61 -5.52 -7.77 -2.32
N MET A 62 -4.34 -7.59 -1.73
CA MET A 62 -3.90 -8.45 -0.62
C MET A 62 -4.80 -8.22 0.61
N PRO A 63 -5.48 -9.26 1.13
CA PRO A 63 -6.06 -9.22 2.47
C PRO A 63 -5.01 -8.88 3.51
N HIS A 64 -5.17 -7.77 4.23
CA HIS A 64 -4.22 -7.38 5.26
C HIS A 64 -4.81 -6.54 6.38
N GLY A 65 -4.08 -6.48 7.50
CA GLY A 65 -4.44 -5.66 8.65
C GLY A 65 -3.27 -5.55 9.63
N ALA A 66 -3.10 -4.38 10.24
CA ALA A 66 -2.08 -4.21 11.28
C ALA A 66 -2.49 -4.97 12.54
N SER A 67 -1.58 -5.76 13.12
CA SER A 67 -1.80 -6.37 14.43
C SER A 67 -1.71 -5.33 15.55
N ARG A 68 -2.19 -5.72 16.73
CA ARG A 68 -1.98 -4.95 17.95
C ARG A 68 -0.50 -5.00 18.34
N ASN A 69 0.12 -3.84 18.59
CA ASN A 69 1.46 -3.77 19.16
C ASN A 69 1.42 -4.26 20.62
N LYS A 70 2.17 -5.32 20.92
CA LYS A 70 2.36 -5.83 22.30
C LYS A 70 3.71 -5.41 22.89
N ASN A 71 4.58 -4.79 22.12
CA ASN A 71 5.91 -4.40 22.54
C ASN A 71 5.88 -3.01 23.22
N PRO A 72 6.84 -2.72 24.12
CA PRO A 72 6.91 -1.43 24.81
C PRO A 72 7.37 -0.28 23.89
N SER A 73 7.93 -0.60 22.72
CA SER A 73 8.41 0.34 21.72
C SER A 73 7.34 0.65 20.66
N PRO A 74 7.24 1.91 20.20
CA PRO A 74 6.36 2.25 19.10
C PRO A 74 6.89 1.65 17.78
N ARG A 75 5.97 1.15 16.94
CA ARG A 75 6.27 0.74 15.57
C ARG A 75 5.95 1.88 14.61
N ILE A 76 6.95 2.30 13.83
CA ILE A 76 6.79 3.28 12.76
C ILE A 76 7.09 2.58 11.43
N ALA A 77 6.19 2.71 10.46
CA ALA A 77 6.37 2.21 9.11
C ALA A 77 5.96 3.28 8.09
N GLN A 78 6.71 3.38 6.98
CA GLN A 78 6.36 4.25 5.87
C GLN A 78 5.61 3.46 4.81
N PHE A 79 4.51 4.03 4.32
CA PHE A 79 3.73 3.46 3.23
C PHE A 79 3.86 4.34 2.00
N THR A 80 4.40 3.78 0.92
CA THR A 80 4.36 4.41 -0.40
C THR A 80 3.40 3.63 -1.27
N ARG A 81 2.32 4.29 -1.70
CA ARG A 81 1.31 3.69 -2.58
C ARG A 81 1.51 4.22 -3.99
N LEU A 82 1.58 3.29 -4.95
CA LEU A 82 1.69 3.61 -6.36
C LEU A 82 0.37 3.24 -7.04
N TYR A 83 -0.15 4.18 -7.82
CA TYR A 83 -1.39 4.02 -8.57
C TYR A 83 -1.09 4.15 -10.05
N ARG A 84 -1.78 3.33 -10.85
CA ARG A 84 -1.78 3.51 -12.29
C ARG A 84 -2.62 4.73 -12.64
N LEU A 85 -2.06 5.64 -13.42
CA LEU A 85 -2.79 6.76 -14.01
C LEU A 85 -3.54 6.28 -15.27
N SER A 86 -4.71 6.86 -15.53
CA SER A 86 -5.30 6.86 -16.86
C SER A 86 -4.43 7.65 -17.83
N GLU A 87 -4.63 7.45 -19.14
CA GLU A 87 -3.86 8.20 -20.15
C GLU A 87 -4.11 9.71 -20.03
N ALA A 88 -5.34 10.13 -19.74
CA ALA A 88 -5.69 11.53 -19.54
C ALA A 88 -4.90 12.13 -18.34
N GLU A 89 -4.92 11.47 -17.18
CA GLU A 89 -4.19 11.91 -15.99
C GLU A 89 -2.67 11.91 -16.20
N ALA A 90 -2.16 10.98 -17.00
CA ALA A 90 -0.73 10.86 -17.30
C ALA A 90 -0.18 12.02 -18.14
N ARG A 91 -1.05 12.78 -18.83
CA ARG A 91 -0.69 14.00 -19.58
C ARG A 91 -0.72 15.28 -18.73
N GLU A 92 -1.20 15.18 -17.49
CA GLU A 92 -1.31 16.32 -16.58
C GLU A 92 -0.12 16.37 -15.60
N ALA A 93 0.17 17.57 -15.10
CA ALA A 93 1.18 17.80 -14.06
C ALA A 93 0.66 18.73 -12.94
N PRO A 94 -0.38 18.33 -12.18
CA PRO A 94 -0.96 19.17 -11.13
C PRO A 94 -0.06 19.36 -9.91
N GLY A 95 1.06 18.64 -9.83
CA GLY A 95 1.92 18.59 -8.66
C GLY A 95 1.37 17.68 -7.55
N PRO A 96 2.09 17.61 -6.41
CA PRO A 96 1.68 16.81 -5.27
C PRO A 96 0.51 17.46 -4.51
N HIS A 97 -0.31 16.64 -3.83
CA HIS A 97 -1.42 17.12 -2.98
C HIS A 97 -0.98 18.06 -1.85
N HIS A 98 0.25 17.86 -1.35
CA HIS A 98 0.89 18.74 -0.39
C HIS A 98 2.13 19.34 -1.01
N PRO A 99 2.37 20.65 -0.84
CA PRO A 99 3.55 21.29 -1.40
C PRO A 99 4.81 20.66 -0.84
N LEU A 100 5.84 20.57 -1.68
CA LEU A 100 7.17 20.18 -1.23
C LEU A 100 7.74 21.29 -0.34
N ALA A 101 8.73 20.93 0.48
CA ALA A 101 9.50 21.92 1.22
C ALA A 101 10.17 22.89 0.22
N PRO A 102 10.27 24.20 0.54
CA PRO A 102 10.86 25.18 -0.37
C PRO A 102 12.23 24.75 -0.90
N GLY A 103 12.38 24.65 -2.22
CA GLY A 103 13.62 24.30 -2.88
C GLY A 103 13.89 22.79 -2.98
N ALA A 104 13.03 21.92 -2.45
CA ALA A 104 13.20 20.48 -2.58
C ALA A 104 13.13 19.97 -4.03
N GLU A 105 12.52 20.75 -4.94
CA GLU A 105 12.40 20.42 -6.36
C GLU A 105 13.77 20.24 -7.03
N VAL A 106 14.80 20.95 -6.56
CA VAL A 106 16.16 20.88 -7.14
C VAL A 106 16.83 19.54 -6.90
N ALA A 107 16.38 18.78 -5.90
CA ALA A 107 16.89 17.44 -5.60
C ALA A 107 16.18 16.35 -6.42
N LEU A 108 15.12 16.69 -7.16
CA LEU A 108 14.35 15.71 -7.91
C LEU A 108 15.01 15.37 -9.25
N THR A 109 15.19 14.07 -9.46
CA THR A 109 15.47 13.52 -10.80
C THR A 109 14.25 13.66 -11.71
N GLU A 110 14.41 13.40 -13.00
CA GLU A 110 13.28 13.36 -13.95
C GLU A 110 12.17 12.41 -13.48
N LEU A 111 12.55 11.20 -13.04
CA LEU A 111 11.61 10.24 -12.47
C LEU A 111 10.92 10.78 -11.22
N GLY A 112 11.66 11.45 -10.33
CA GLY A 112 11.08 12.08 -9.14
C GLY A 112 10.03 13.14 -9.48
N ARG A 113 10.31 13.98 -10.48
CA ARG A 113 9.35 14.99 -10.96
C ARG A 113 8.08 14.36 -11.52
N LYS A 114 8.20 13.25 -12.27
CA LYS A 114 7.04 12.50 -12.78
C LYS A 114 6.24 11.81 -11.67
N LEU A 115 6.90 11.19 -10.69
CA LEU A 115 6.26 10.55 -9.53
C LEU A 115 5.49 11.56 -8.66
N PHE A 116 6.02 12.76 -8.47
CA PHE A 116 5.32 13.86 -7.77
C PHE A 116 4.36 14.66 -8.67
N ARG A 117 4.10 14.20 -9.90
CA ARG A 117 3.26 14.87 -10.90
C ARG A 117 3.64 16.33 -11.17
N LEU A 118 4.92 16.68 -11.05
CA LEU A 118 5.50 17.98 -11.44
C LEU A 118 5.90 18.02 -12.93
N ALA A 119 5.89 16.87 -13.59
CA ALA A 119 6.05 16.71 -15.03
C ALA A 119 5.10 15.59 -15.49
N PRO A 120 4.55 15.66 -16.72
CA PRO A 120 3.68 14.62 -17.24
C PRO A 120 4.47 13.34 -17.53
N TRP A 121 3.78 12.21 -17.54
CA TRP A 121 4.33 10.91 -17.96
C TRP A 121 4.27 10.72 -19.46
N ILE A 122 3.29 11.36 -20.12
CA ILE A 122 3.06 11.32 -21.57
C ILE A 122 3.02 12.75 -22.07
N ASP A 123 3.82 13.04 -23.09
CA ASP A 123 3.85 14.34 -23.78
C ASP A 123 2.62 14.53 -24.70
#